data_AF-Q2JCW3-F1
#
_entry.id   AF-Q2JCW3-F1
#
_cell.length_a   1.000
_cell.length_b   1.000
_cell.length_c   1.000
_cell.angle_alpha   90.00
_cell.angle_beta   90.00
_cell.angle_gamma   90.00
#
_symmetry.space_group_name_H-M   'P 1'
#
loop_
_entity.id
_entity.type
_entity.pdbx_description
1 polymer ?
#
loop_
_entity_poly.entity_id
_entity_poly.type
_entity_poly.pdbx_seq_one_letter_code
_entity_poly.pdbx_strand_id
1 'polypeptide(L)'
;MPDSRISLADALELRRTGDLWLFRGRTAADRAIQTTTNSPVNHVGMAVVVDDLPPLMWHAELGNRCRTSGRARISAACSCTTCVRRWRSGHAVSVLER
;
A
#
# COMPACT_ATOMS: atom_id res chain seq x y z
N MET A 1 9.86 -1.04 -19.46
CA MET A 1 8.97 -1.88 -18.63
C MET A 1 7.64 -1.93 -19.33
N PRO A 2 7.07 -3.11 -19.64
CA PRO A 2 5.73 -3.14 -20.20
C PRO A 2 4.78 -2.46 -19.22
N ASP A 3 3.75 -1.79 -19.73
CA ASP A 3 2.66 -1.24 -18.95
C ASP A 3 1.83 -2.42 -18.40
N SER A 4 2.36 -3.14 -17.41
CA SER A 4 1.69 -4.23 -16.71
C SER A 4 0.66 -3.66 -15.74
N ARG A 5 -0.34 -2.98 -16.29
CA ARG A 5 -1.48 -2.45 -15.53
C ARG A 5 -2.51 -3.57 -15.41
N ILE A 6 -2.57 -4.16 -14.22
CA ILE A 6 -3.62 -5.13 -13.86
C ILE A 6 -4.72 -4.46 -13.04
N SER A 7 -5.92 -5.05 -13.04
CA SER A 7 -7.00 -4.54 -12.20
C SER A 7 -6.68 -4.76 -10.72
N LEU A 8 -7.35 -4.01 -9.84
CA LEU A 8 -7.16 -4.21 -8.39
C LEU A 8 -7.62 -5.60 -7.94
N ALA A 9 -8.67 -6.14 -8.57
CA ALA A 9 -9.18 -7.47 -8.27
C ALA A 9 -8.14 -8.53 -8.65
N ASP A 10 -7.60 -8.46 -9.87
CA ASP A 10 -6.57 -9.40 -10.33
C ASP A 10 -5.31 -9.32 -9.46
N ALA A 11 -4.91 -8.10 -9.07
CA ALA A 11 -3.80 -7.89 -8.16
C ALA A 11 -4.08 -8.38 -6.72
N LEU A 12 -5.34 -8.56 -6.32
CA LEU A 12 -5.70 -9.17 -5.03
C LEU A 12 -5.63 -10.70 -5.09
N GLU A 13 -6.00 -11.28 -6.22
CA GLU A 13 -5.94 -12.74 -6.44
C GLU A 13 -4.50 -13.25 -6.63
N LEU A 14 -3.62 -12.46 -7.24
CA LEU A 14 -2.22 -12.85 -7.48
C LEU A 14 -1.30 -12.68 -6.25
N ARG A 15 -1.81 -12.13 -5.15
CA ARG A 15 -1.00 -11.72 -4.00
C ARG A 15 -0.35 -12.90 -3.29
N ARG A 16 0.93 -12.74 -2.97
CA ARG A 16 1.71 -13.61 -2.09
C ARG A 16 2.21 -12.84 -0.88
N THR A 17 2.46 -13.57 0.21
CA THR A 17 3.12 -12.98 1.37
C THR A 17 4.49 -12.45 0.98
N GLY A 18 4.75 -11.18 1.31
CA GLY A 18 6.00 -10.51 0.98
C GLY A 18 5.93 -9.63 -0.28
N ASP A 19 4.81 -9.59 -0.98
CA ASP A 19 4.60 -8.62 -2.07
C ASP A 19 4.62 -7.20 -1.53
N LEU A 20 5.39 -6.32 -2.19
CA LEU A 20 5.52 -4.94 -1.79
C LEU A 20 4.58 -4.05 -2.60
N TRP A 21 3.81 -3.24 -1.91
CA TRP A 21 2.88 -2.27 -2.44
C TRP A 21 3.51 -0.89 -2.35
N LEU A 22 3.84 -0.32 -3.49
CA LEU A 22 4.43 1.00 -3.61
C LEU A 22 3.34 2.01 -3.95
N PHE A 23 3.30 3.10 -3.18
CA PHE A 23 2.35 4.19 -3.39
C PHE A 23 3.10 5.44 -3.86
N ARG A 24 2.45 6.17 -4.76
CA ARG A 24 3.00 7.37 -5.39
C ARG A 24 1.94 8.46 -5.44
N GLY A 25 2.00 9.37 -4.49
CA GLY A 25 1.08 10.49 -4.38
C GLY A 25 1.45 11.67 -5.29
N ARG A 26 0.49 12.58 -5.48
CA ARG A 26 0.62 13.78 -6.32
C ARG A 26 0.41 15.09 -5.56
N THR A 27 0.20 15.03 -4.24
CA THR A 27 0.01 16.24 -3.41
C THR A 27 1.33 17.00 -3.24
N ALA A 28 1.27 18.26 -2.80
CA ALA A 28 2.47 19.05 -2.51
C ALA A 28 3.37 18.37 -1.46
N ALA A 29 2.78 17.74 -0.44
CA ALA A 29 3.51 16.96 0.56
C ALA A 29 4.21 15.74 -0.06
N ASP A 30 3.53 15.02 -0.97
CA ASP A 30 4.13 13.88 -1.67
C ASP A 30 5.30 14.29 -2.55
N ARG A 31 5.16 15.43 -3.23
CA ARG A 31 6.24 15.99 -4.06
C ARG A 31 7.41 16.45 -3.20
N ALA A 32 7.16 17.07 -2.04
CA ALA A 32 8.22 17.42 -1.11
C ALA A 32 9.01 16.18 -0.67
N ILE A 33 8.32 15.11 -0.25
CA ILE A 33 8.96 13.83 0.11
C ILE A 33 9.77 13.28 -1.07
N GLN A 34 9.20 13.25 -2.27
CA GLN A 34 9.88 12.72 -3.45
C GLN A 34 11.18 13.49 -3.74
N THR A 35 11.12 14.82 -3.68
CA THR A 35 12.26 15.70 -3.95
C THR A 35 13.33 15.61 -2.86
N THR A 36 12.94 15.60 -1.58
CA THR A 36 13.91 15.58 -0.48
C THR A 36 14.57 14.22 -0.29
N THR A 37 13.89 13.13 -0.66
CA THR A 37 14.43 11.77 -0.55
C THR A 37 15.02 11.25 -1.85
N ASN A 38 14.94 12.02 -2.94
CA ASN A 38 15.29 11.58 -4.30
C ASN A 38 14.64 10.24 -4.67
N SER A 39 13.41 10.02 -4.22
CA SER A 39 12.67 8.77 -4.40
C SER A 39 11.31 9.04 -5.03
N PRO A 40 10.86 8.26 -6.03
CA PRO A 40 9.55 8.43 -6.61
C PRO A 40 8.40 7.88 -5.75
N VAL A 41 8.72 7.19 -4.63
CA VAL A 41 7.78 6.50 -3.74
C VAL A 41 7.65 7.25 -2.43
N ASN A 42 6.42 7.48 -1.98
CA ASN A 42 6.14 8.19 -0.72
C ASN A 42 5.65 7.27 0.40
N HIS A 43 5.17 6.07 0.08
CA HIS A 43 4.68 5.11 1.05
C HIS A 43 4.83 3.67 0.54
N VAL A 44 5.08 2.74 1.46
CA VAL A 44 5.22 1.30 1.19
C VAL A 44 4.36 0.51 2.17
N GLY A 45 3.68 -0.51 1.66
CA GLY A 45 3.05 -1.56 2.46
C GLY A 45 3.47 -2.94 1.97
N MET A 46 3.34 -3.96 2.81
CA MET A 46 3.62 -5.34 2.44
C MET A 46 2.34 -6.17 2.56
N ALA A 47 2.07 -7.02 1.58
CA ALA A 47 1.00 -7.99 1.68
C ALA A 47 1.42 -9.14 2.61
N VAL A 48 0.53 -9.48 3.55
CA VAL A 48 0.64 -10.64 4.42
C VAL A 48 -0.59 -11.50 4.15
N VAL A 49 -0.38 -12.60 3.44
CA VAL A 49 -1.38 -13.59 3.06
C VAL A 49 -1.18 -14.81 3.95
N VAL A 50 -2.12 -15.04 4.85
CA VAL A 50 -2.13 -16.20 5.76
C VAL A 50 -3.31 -17.06 5.37
N ASP A 51 -3.12 -18.37 5.27
CA ASP A 51 -4.03 -19.32 4.61
C ASP A 51 -5.53 -19.05 4.87
N ASP A 52 -5.94 -18.99 6.14
CA ASP A 52 -7.34 -18.85 6.52
C ASP A 52 -7.82 -17.39 6.71
N LEU A 53 -6.96 -16.40 6.43
CA LEU A 53 -7.25 -14.99 6.64
C LEU A 53 -7.35 -14.23 5.31
N PRO A 54 -8.26 -13.25 5.22
CA PRO A 54 -8.26 -12.33 4.09
C PRO A 54 -6.91 -11.59 4.02
N PRO A 55 -6.42 -11.26 2.81
CA PRO A 55 -5.10 -10.65 2.64
C PRO A 55 -4.99 -9.37 3.48
N LEU A 56 -3.95 -9.30 4.30
CA LEU A 56 -3.67 -8.17 5.16
C LEU A 56 -2.59 -7.30 4.53
N MET A 57 -2.66 -6.00 4.75
CA MET A 57 -1.60 -5.06 4.40
C MET A 57 -0.93 -4.60 5.69
N TRP A 58 0.35 -4.91 5.82
CA TRP A 58 1.21 -4.42 6.86
C TRP A 58 1.88 -3.14 6.40
N HIS A 59 1.58 -2.02 7.05
CA HIS A 59 2.18 -0.73 6.73
C HIS A 59 2.17 0.23 7.94
N ALA A 60 2.97 1.29 7.85
CA ALA A 60 3.12 2.29 8.91
C ALA A 60 2.34 3.56 8.53
N GLU A 61 1.14 3.78 9.08
CA GLU A 61 0.41 5.03 8.85
C GLU A 61 0.71 6.06 9.95
N LEU A 62 1.13 7.26 9.56
CA LEU A 62 1.21 8.39 10.50
C LEU A 62 -0.20 8.93 10.77
N GLY A 63 -0.78 8.56 11.92
CA GLY A 63 -2.07 9.08 12.40
C GLY A 63 -3.12 8.00 12.68
N ASN A 64 -4.24 8.41 13.30
CA ASN A 64 -5.28 7.51 13.82
C ASN A 64 -6.34 7.12 12.78
N ARG A 65 -5.97 7.03 11.49
CA ARG A 65 -6.93 6.93 10.38
C ARG A 65 -7.15 5.52 9.84
N CYS A 66 -6.39 4.54 10.31
CA CYS A 66 -6.68 3.13 10.06
C CYS A 66 -7.73 2.62 11.06
N ARG A 67 -9.02 2.68 10.67
CA ARG A 67 -10.17 2.39 11.55
C ARG A 67 -10.23 0.93 12.01
N THR A 68 -9.49 0.02 11.38
CA THR A 68 -9.45 -1.40 11.75
C THR A 68 -8.36 -1.73 12.77
N SER A 69 -7.43 -0.82 13.06
CA SER A 69 -6.43 -0.99 14.10
C SER A 69 -6.70 0.01 15.22
N GLY A 70 -7.19 -0.48 16.36
CA GLY A 70 -7.30 0.34 17.57
C GLY A 70 -5.94 0.96 17.92
N ARG A 71 -5.88 2.30 17.91
CA ARG A 71 -4.72 3.18 18.10
C ARG A 71 -3.64 3.10 17.01
N ALA A 72 -3.26 4.29 16.53
CA ALA A 72 -2.08 4.55 15.72
C ALA A 72 -0.86 3.78 16.26
N ARG A 73 -0.53 2.67 15.61
CA ARG A 73 0.68 1.90 15.82
C ARG A 73 1.55 2.10 14.59
N ILE A 74 2.86 2.17 14.81
CA ILE A 74 3.94 2.29 13.81
C ILE A 74 3.87 1.13 12.77
N SER A 75 3.00 0.16 12.99
CA SER A 75 2.73 -0.99 12.16
C SER A 75 1.31 -1.47 12.42
N ALA A 76 0.43 -1.35 11.42
CA ALA A 76 -0.93 -1.88 11.48
C ALA A 76 -1.14 -2.87 10.33
N ALA A 77 -1.75 -4.01 10.65
CA ALA A 77 -2.28 -4.92 9.64
C ALA A 77 -3.78 -4.61 9.45
N CYS A 78 -4.14 -4.09 8.28
CA CYS A 78 -5.51 -3.82 7.86
C CYS A 78 -5.89 -4.74 6.70
N SER A 79 -7.19 -4.87 6.37
CA SER A 79 -7.59 -5.51 5.11
C SER A 79 -6.88 -4.82 3.93
N CYS A 80 -6.19 -5.62 3.14
CA CYS A 80 -5.39 -5.14 2.03
C CYS A 80 -6.24 -4.44 0.97
N THR A 81 -7.44 -4.95 0.70
CA THR A 81 -8.43 -4.34 -0.19
C THR A 81 -8.83 -2.94 0.25
N THR A 82 -9.16 -2.78 1.54
CA THR A 82 -9.57 -1.49 2.12
C THR A 82 -8.43 -0.48 2.05
N CYS A 83 -7.21 -0.91 2.37
CA CYS A 83 -6.04 -0.05 2.36
C CYS A 83 -5.70 0.39 0.93
N VAL A 84 -5.66 -0.51 -0.06
CA VAL A 84 -5.41 -0.09 -1.46
C VAL A 84 -6.49 0.81 -2.03
N ARG A 85 -7.78 0.53 -1.78
CA ARG A 85 -8.88 1.39 -2.25
C ARG A 85 -8.73 2.81 -1.71
N ARG A 86 -8.36 2.96 -0.44
CA ARG A 86 -8.17 4.27 0.20
C ARG A 86 -7.01 5.05 -0.40
N TRP A 87 -5.85 4.41 -0.60
CA TRP A 87 -4.68 5.09 -1.15
C TRP A 87 -4.85 5.39 -2.65
N ARG A 88 -5.55 4.54 -3.41
CA ARG A 88 -5.88 4.79 -4.83
C ARG A 88 -6.62 6.10 -5.08
N SER A 89 -7.37 6.61 -4.10
CA SER A 89 -8.07 7.89 -4.22
C SER A 89 -7.14 9.10 -4.40
N GLY A 90 -5.86 8.98 -4.03
CA GLY A 90 -4.87 10.06 -4.20
C GLY A 90 -3.50 9.64 -4.76
N HIS A 91 -3.26 8.33 -4.88
CA HIS A 91 -1.95 7.76 -5.21
C HIS A 91 -2.04 6.79 -6.38
N ALA A 92 -1.05 6.83 -7.26
CA ALA A 92 -0.77 5.68 -8.12
C ALA A 92 -0.20 4.55 -7.25
N VAL A 93 -0.65 3.32 -7.52
CA VAL A 93 -0.29 2.13 -6.73
C VAL A 93 0.34 1.12 -7.66
N SER A 94 1.50 0.60 -7.28
CA SER A 94 2.24 -0.44 -7.99
C SER A 94 2.53 -1.60 -7.06
N VAL A 95 2.56 -2.81 -7.60
CA VAL A 95 2.94 -4.02 -6.87
C VAL A 95 4.31 -4.46 -7.38
N LEU A 96 5.21 -4.70 -6.46
CA LEU A 96 6.47 -5.38 -6.72
C LEU A 96 6.33 -6.79 -6.15
N GLU A 97 6.13 -7.74 -7.07
CA GLU A 97 6.11 -9.17 -6.80
C GLU A 97 7.55 -9.67 -6.63
N ARG A 98 7.75 -10.69 -5.79
CA ARG A 98 9.03 -11.41 -5.69
C ARG A 98 9.07 -12.62 -6.63
#